data_AF-A0A6I1ZCI4-F1
#
_entry.id   AF-A0A6I1ZCI4-F1
#
_cell.length_a   1.000
_cell.length_b   1.000
_cell.length_c   1.000
_cell.angle_alpha   90.00
_cell.angle_beta   90.00
_cell.angle_gamma   90.00
#
_symmetry.space_group_name_H-M   'P 1'
#
loop_
_entity.id
_entity.type
_entity.pdbx_description
1 polymer ?
#
loop_
_entity_poly.entity_id
_entity_poly.type
_entity_poly.pdbx_seq_one_letter_code
_entity_poly.pdbx_strand_id
1 'polypeptide(L)'
;MDYEVFLVSRMREHYEHTGDAAEAITHGVARSGRVVSAAALIMAAVFGGFVLNHDPIIKSIGFALAFGVLVDAFVVRMTLVPAVMALLGRRAWGPPRWLERITPDVDIEGARLPGRGEDEAEQKQHEVAVR
;
A
#
# COMPACT_ATOMS: atom_id res chain seq x y z
N MET A 1 7.24 2.91 7.97
CA MET A 1 7.20 1.87 6.92
C MET A 1 5.75 1.45 6.69
N ASP A 2 4.81 2.40 6.64
CA ASP A 2 3.38 2.09 6.86
C ASP A 2 2.48 2.67 5.76
N TYR A 3 2.85 3.82 5.19
CA TYR A 3 2.01 4.49 4.19
C TYR A 3 2.01 3.81 2.82
N GLU A 4 3.13 3.24 2.40
CA GLU A 4 3.19 2.51 1.12
C GLU A 4 2.37 1.22 1.19
N VAL A 5 2.37 0.53 2.33
CA VAL A 5 1.55 -0.67 2.51
C VAL A 5 0.06 -0.31 2.48
N PHE A 6 -0.35 0.77 3.15
CA PHE A 6 -1.73 1.26 3.07
C PHE A 6 -2.11 1.74 1.67
N LEU A 7 -1.19 2.41 0.98
CA LEU A 7 -1.40 2.90 -0.38
C LEU A 7 -1.59 1.74 -1.35
N VAL A 8 -0.65 0.78 -1.34
CA VAL A 8 -0.65 -0.37 -2.24
C VAL A 8 -1.84 -1.29 -1.94
N SER A 9 -2.21 -1.46 -0.67
CA SER A 9 -3.42 -2.20 -0.29
C SER A 9 -4.69 -1.58 -0.89
N ARG A 10 -4.84 -0.25 -0.78
CA ARG A 10 -5.99 0.48 -1.36
C ARG A 10 -6.00 0.49 -2.88
N MET A 11 -4.83 0.63 -3.50
CA MET A 11 -4.68 0.48 -4.94
C MET A 11 -5.11 -0.93 -5.38
N ARG A 12 -4.72 -1.96 -4.62
CA ARG A 12 -5.04 -3.36 -4.93
C ARG A 12 -6.53 -3.65 -4.77
N GLU A 13 -7.15 -3.18 -3.70
CA GLU A 13 -8.60 -3.24 -3.49
C GLU A 13 -9.35 -2.61 -4.67
N HIS A 14 -8.92 -1.42 -5.12
CA HIS A 14 -9.55 -0.77 -6.27
C HIS A 14 -9.37 -1.55 -7.57
N TYR A 15 -8.16 -2.10 -7.81
CA TYR A 15 -7.87 -2.93 -8.97
C TYR A 15 -8.66 -4.25 -8.98
N GLU A 16 -8.85 -4.90 -7.84
CA GLU A 16 -9.66 -6.12 -7.72
C GLU A 16 -11.14 -5.86 -8.06
N HIS A 17 -11.65 -4.65 -7.78
CA HIS A 17 -13.02 -4.26 -8.12
C HIS A 17 -13.22 -3.75 -9.56
N THR A 18 -12.27 -3.01 -10.14
CA THR A 18 -12.43 -2.37 -11.48
C THR A 18 -11.70 -3.11 -12.60
N GLY A 19 -10.62 -3.83 -12.29
CA GLY A 19 -9.74 -4.45 -13.29
C GLY A 19 -8.87 -3.47 -14.08
N ASP A 20 -8.97 -2.15 -13.83
CA ASP A 20 -8.16 -1.13 -14.48
C ASP A 20 -6.98 -0.71 -13.58
N ALA A 21 -5.77 -1.07 -14.01
CA ALA A 21 -4.53 -0.74 -13.31
C ALA A 21 -4.22 0.77 -13.35
N ALA A 22 -4.57 1.47 -14.42
CA ALA A 22 -4.27 2.90 -14.55
C ALA A 22 -5.16 3.73 -13.62
N GLU A 23 -6.45 3.38 -13.56
CA GLU A 23 -7.39 3.99 -12.62
C GLU A 23 -6.98 3.74 -11.17
N ALA A 24 -6.64 2.50 -10.80
CA ALA A 24 -6.17 2.18 -9.46
C ALA A 24 -4.91 2.96 -9.04
N ILE A 25 -3.93 3.10 -9.93
CA ILE A 25 -2.69 3.85 -9.67
C ILE A 25 -2.99 5.34 -9.48
N THR A 26 -3.76 5.95 -10.38
CA THR A 26 -4.10 7.39 -10.28
C THR A 26 -4.87 7.70 -9.00
N HIS A 27 -5.83 6.86 -8.64
CA HIS A 27 -6.63 7.02 -7.43
C HIS A 27 -5.79 6.87 -6.16
N GLY A 28 -4.84 5.93 -6.15
CA GLY A 28 -3.91 5.75 -5.04
C GLY A 28 -2.96 6.95 -4.91
N VAL A 29 -2.28 7.34 -5.98
CA VAL A 29 -1.31 8.46 -5.98
C VAL A 29 -1.95 9.76 -5.52
N ALA A 30 -3.19 10.05 -5.95
CA ALA A 30 -3.91 11.25 -5.52
C ALA A 30 -4.15 11.30 -4.00
N ARG A 31 -4.34 10.13 -3.35
CA ARG A 31 -4.61 10.04 -1.91
C ARG A 31 -3.33 10.07 -1.08
N SER A 32 -2.26 9.37 -1.52
CA SER A 32 -0.98 9.34 -0.80
C SER A 32 -0.14 10.58 -0.99
N GLY A 33 -0.27 11.27 -2.12
CA GLY A 33 0.58 12.42 -2.46
C GLY A 33 0.61 13.48 -1.36
N ARG A 34 -0.55 13.80 -0.78
CA ARG A 34 -0.64 14.78 0.33
C ARG A 34 0.11 14.33 1.59
N VAL A 35 0.01 13.06 1.95
CA VAL A 35 0.66 12.51 3.16
C VAL A 35 2.17 12.45 2.96
N VAL A 36 2.62 11.98 1.79
CA VAL A 36 4.05 11.90 1.44
C VAL A 36 4.68 13.29 1.39
N SER A 37 4.03 14.27 0.76
CA SER A 37 4.50 15.65 0.74
C SER A 37 4.60 16.26 2.13
N ALA A 38 3.62 16.01 3.01
CA ALA A 38 3.66 16.51 4.38
C ALA A 38 4.84 15.91 5.17
N ALA A 39 5.06 14.59 5.07
CA ALA A 39 6.18 13.92 5.70
C ALA A 39 7.53 14.44 5.18
N ALA A 40 7.68 14.59 3.86
CA ALA A 40 8.87 15.13 3.23
C ALA A 40 9.18 16.56 3.71
N LEU A 41 8.15 17.40 3.83
CA LEU A 41 8.31 18.79 4.26
C LEU A 41 8.76 18.88 5.73
N ILE A 42 8.20 18.04 6.61
CA ILE A 42 8.62 17.96 8.02
C ILE A 42 10.09 17.51 8.12
N MET A 43 10.46 16.46 7.40
CA MET A 43 11.84 15.93 7.40
C MET A 43 12.84 16.94 6.84
N ALA A 44 12.47 17.65 5.76
CA ALA A 44 13.28 18.72 5.19
C ALA A 44 13.46 19.89 6.18
N ALA A 45 12.42 20.24 6.95
CA ALA A 45 12.52 21.27 7.99
C ALA A 45 13.44 20.83 9.15
N VAL A 46 13.32 19.58 9.62
CA VAL A 46 14.17 19.02 10.68
C VAL A 46 15.65 19.01 10.27
N PHE A 47 15.97 18.49 9.08
CA PHE A 47 17.35 18.46 8.59
C PHE A 47 17.86 19.83 8.13
N GLY A 48 16.97 20.69 7.61
CA GLY A 48 17.28 22.07 7.28
C GLY A 48 17.70 22.89 8.51
N GLY A 49 17.16 22.56 9.69
CA GLY A 49 17.60 23.16 10.95
C GLY A 49 19.09 22.96 11.25
N PHE A 50 19.71 21.89 10.75
CA PHE A 50 21.13 21.63 10.93
C PHE A 50 22.03 22.57 10.11
N VAL A 51 21.49 23.28 9.12
CA VAL A 51 22.24 24.26 8.32
C VAL A 51 22.66 25.48 9.15
N LEU A 52 21.93 25.74 10.25
CA LEU A 52 22.23 26.83 11.20
C LEU A 52 23.37 26.48 12.16
N ASN A 53 23.84 25.23 12.17
CA ASN A 53 24.93 24.79 13.04
C ASN A 53 26.28 25.35 12.55
N HIS A 54 27.18 25.63 13.49
CA HIS A 54 28.51 26.19 13.20
C HIS A 54 29.52 25.12 12.79
N ASP A 55 29.28 23.85 13.14
CA ASP A 55 30.13 22.74 12.71
C ASP A 55 29.94 22.44 11.19
N PRO A 56 30.98 22.58 10.35
CA PRO A 56 30.91 22.32 8.92
C PRO A 56 30.50 20.89 8.57
N ILE A 57 30.85 19.91 9.41
CA ILE A 57 30.52 18.50 9.20
C ILE A 57 29.02 18.32 9.34
N ILE A 58 28.44 18.80 10.45
CA ILE A 58 26.99 18.70 10.73
C ILE A 58 26.19 19.43 9.65
N LYS A 59 26.66 20.60 9.22
CA LYS A 59 26.02 21.38 8.15
C LYS A 59 25.97 20.62 6.82
N SER A 60 27.06 19.98 6.42
CA SER A 60 27.13 19.21 5.17
C SER A 60 26.20 17.98 5.19
N ILE A 61 26.16 17.26 6.31
CA ILE A 61 25.30 16.08 6.48
C ILE A 61 23.83 16.50 6.49
N GLY A 62 23.49 17.56 7.22
CA GLY A 62 22.12 18.09 7.27
C GLY A 62 21.61 18.53 5.91
N PHE A 63 22.44 19.21 5.13
CA PHE A 63 22.09 19.60 3.76
C PHE A 63 21.89 18.37 2.85
N ALA A 64 22.80 17.40 2.89
CA ALA A 64 22.70 16.18 2.10
C ALA A 64 21.43 15.38 2.45
N LEU A 65 21.08 15.27 3.73
CA LEU A 65 19.86 14.60 4.20
C LEU A 65 18.59 15.36 3.79
N ALA A 66 18.56 16.68 3.96
CA ALA A 66 17.41 17.50 3.56
C ALA A 66 17.15 17.39 2.05
N PHE A 67 18.21 17.52 1.24
CA PHE A 67 18.11 17.40 -0.21
C PHE A 67 17.75 15.96 -0.62
N GLY A 68 18.40 14.97 -0.02
CA GLY A 68 18.16 13.55 -0.31
C GLY A 68 16.71 13.13 -0.06
N VAL A 69 16.11 13.58 1.05
CA VAL A 69 14.69 13.28 1.35
C VAL A 69 13.74 13.96 0.37
N LEU A 70 14.00 15.21 -0.03
CA LEU A 70 13.19 15.88 -1.04
C LEU A 70 13.24 15.13 -2.37
N VAL A 71 14.45 14.75 -2.82
CA VAL A 71 14.62 13.98 -4.05
C VAL A 71 13.94 12.61 -3.95
N ASP A 72 14.11 11.87 -2.86
CA ASP A 72 13.43 10.58 -2.65
C ASP A 72 11.91 10.73 -2.71
N ALA A 73 11.35 11.72 -1.99
CA ALA A 73 9.91 11.90 -1.94
C ALA A 73 9.29 12.23 -3.30
N PHE A 74 9.92 13.12 -4.08
CA PHE A 74 9.35 13.58 -5.35
C PHE A 74 9.78 12.72 -6.55
N VAL A 75 11.07 12.44 -6.68
CA VAL A 75 11.60 11.73 -7.85
C VAL A 75 11.34 10.23 -7.71
N VAL A 76 11.63 9.66 -6.55
CA VAL A 76 11.48 8.21 -6.37
C VAL A 76 10.02 7.87 -6.09
N ARG A 77 9.43 8.42 -5.03
CA ARG A 77 8.10 7.98 -4.57
C ARG A 77 6.94 8.50 -5.40
N MET A 78 6.97 9.76 -5.83
CA MET A 78 5.88 10.32 -6.64
C MET A 78 6.00 10.04 -8.13
N THR A 79 7.20 9.76 -8.64
CA THR A 79 7.42 9.59 -10.09
C THR A 79 7.85 8.18 -10.45
N LEU A 80 8.96 7.69 -9.87
CA LEU A 80 9.52 6.40 -10.26
C LEU A 80 8.63 5.23 -9.84
N VAL A 81 8.11 5.22 -8.61
CA VAL A 81 7.25 4.13 -8.11
C VAL A 81 5.97 3.97 -8.95
N PRO A 82 5.18 5.03 -9.21
CA PRO A 82 4.00 4.91 -10.07
C PRO A 82 4.36 4.55 -11.52
N ALA A 83 5.46 5.07 -12.06
CA ALA A 83 5.90 4.75 -13.42
C ALA A 83 6.29 3.27 -13.56
N VAL A 84 7.00 2.72 -12.58
CA VAL A 84 7.34 1.30 -12.55
C VAL A 84 6.09 0.44 -12.38
N MET A 85 5.16 0.81 -11.49
CA MET A 85 3.88 0.10 -11.35
C MET A 85 3.06 0.13 -12.64
N ALA A 86 3.01 1.27 -13.32
CA ALA A 86 2.34 1.41 -14.62
C ALA A 86 3.02 0.57 -15.71
N LEU A 87 4.37 0.52 -15.73
CA LEU A 87 5.14 -0.26 -16.70
C LEU A 87 4.97 -1.78 -16.49
N LEU A 88 4.95 -2.24 -15.24
CA LEU A 88 4.68 -3.65 -14.92
C LEU A 88 3.22 -4.04 -15.16
N GLY A 89 2.30 -3.08 -15.18
CA GLY A 89 0.88 -3.28 -15.50
C GLY A 89 0.29 -4.43 -14.68
N ARG A 90 -0.32 -5.42 -15.35
CA ARG A 90 -0.92 -6.61 -14.70
C ARG A 90 0.05 -7.44 -13.86
N ARG A 91 1.36 -7.39 -14.14
CA ARG A 91 2.37 -8.15 -13.38
C ARG A 91 2.70 -7.50 -12.04
N ALA A 92 2.42 -6.21 -11.87
CA ALA A 92 2.62 -5.52 -10.59
C ALA A 92 1.68 -6.02 -9.48
N TRP A 93 0.52 -6.56 -9.87
CA TRP A 93 -0.56 -6.96 -8.96
C TRP A 93 -0.51 -8.44 -8.55
N GLY A 94 0.27 -9.26 -9.27
CA GLY A 94 0.46 -10.66 -8.96
C GLY A 94 1.71 -10.88 -8.11
N PRO A 95 1.66 -11.69 -7.04
CA PRO A 95 2.86 -12.10 -6.34
C PRO A 95 3.84 -12.78 -7.31
N PRO A 96 5.16 -12.61 -7.12
CA PRO A 96 6.12 -13.33 -7.93
C PRO A 96 5.98 -14.85 -7.71
N ARG A 97 6.13 -15.66 -8.76
CA ARG A 97 5.84 -17.11 -8.77
C ARG A 97 6.52 -17.93 -7.66
N TRP A 98 7.62 -17.43 -7.10
CA TRP A 98 8.30 -18.08 -5.98
C TRP A 98 7.55 -17.85 -4.64
N LEU A 99 6.86 -16.72 -4.50
CA LEU A 99 6.08 -16.35 -3.32
C LEU A 99 4.69 -17.01 -3.35
N GLU A 100 4.08 -17.19 -4.53
CA GLU A 100 2.87 -18.01 -4.70
C GLU A 100 3.06 -19.44 -4.19
N ARG A 101 4.28 -19.98 -4.26
CA ARG A 101 4.58 -21.33 -3.79
C ARG A 101 4.73 -21.44 -2.27
N ILE A 102 5.04 -20.33 -1.60
CA ILE A 102 5.33 -20.28 -0.16
C ILE A 102 4.10 -19.80 0.62
N THR A 103 3.28 -18.93 0.02
CA THR A 103 2.13 -18.34 0.71
C THR A 103 0.96 -19.32 0.67
N PRO A 104 0.52 -19.88 1.83
CA PRO A 104 -0.71 -20.64 1.87
C PRO A 104 -1.88 -19.72 1.52
N ASP A 105 -2.85 -20.27 0.81
CA ASP A 105 -4.08 -19.59 0.42
C ASP A 105 -4.94 -19.38 1.67
N VAL A 106 -4.75 -18.25 2.34
CA VAL A 106 -5.53 -17.87 3.52
C VAL A 106 -6.77 -17.12 3.04
N ASP A 107 -7.85 -17.86 2.84
CA ASP A 107 -9.19 -17.31 2.62
C ASP A 107 -9.70 -16.68 3.93
N ILE A 108 -9.32 -15.41 4.17
CA ILE A 108 -9.72 -14.64 5.35
C ILE A 108 -11.22 -14.34 5.31
N GLU A 109 -11.79 -14.15 4.10
CA GLU A 109 -13.21 -13.86 3.89
C GLU A 109 -14.12 -15.09 4.00
N GLY A 110 -13.57 -16.32 4.05
CA GLY A 110 -14.36 -17.55 4.12
C GLY A 110 -15.28 -17.76 2.91
N ALA A 111 -14.97 -17.11 1.78
CA ALA A 111 -15.80 -17.14 0.58
C ALA A 111 -15.96 -18.55 -0.01
N ARG A 112 -15.07 -19.48 0.37
CA ARG A 112 -15.14 -20.89 -0.03
C ARG A 112 -15.75 -21.83 0.99
N LEU A 113 -16.28 -21.35 2.12
CA LEU A 113 -17.02 -22.21 3.04
C LEU A 113 -18.38 -22.59 2.39
N PRO A 114 -18.60 -23.86 2.01
CA PRO A 114 -19.89 -24.29 1.49
C PRO A 114 -20.89 -24.24 2.66
N GLY A 115 -21.89 -23.36 2.57
CA GLY A 115 -23.28 -23.58 2.99
C GLY A 115 -23.62 -24.15 4.37
N ARG A 116 -22.69 -24.26 5.33
CA ARG A 116 -22.99 -24.93 6.63
C ARG A 116 -24.03 -24.18 7.48
N GLY A 117 -24.36 -22.94 7.12
CA GLY A 117 -25.41 -22.16 7.77
C GLY A 117 -26.84 -22.46 7.28
N GLU A 118 -27.01 -23.07 6.11
CA GLU A 118 -28.34 -23.39 5.56
C GLU A 118 -28.84 -24.76 6.06
N ASP A 119 -27.93 -25.74 6.15
CA ASP A 119 -28.25 -27.10 6.62
C ASP A 119 -28.65 -27.17 8.11
N GLU A 120 -28.05 -26.33 8.97
CA GLU A 120 -28.38 -26.30 10.41
C GLU A 120 -29.72 -25.59 10.71
N ALA A 121 -30.13 -24.65 9.84
CA ALA A 121 -31.41 -23.95 9.97
C ALA A 121 -32.57 -24.85 9.55
N GLU A 122 -32.39 -25.67 8.50
CA GLU A 122 -33.40 -26.61 8.01
C GLU A 122 -33.55 -27.82 8.94
N GLN A 123 -32.46 -28.34 9.53
CA GLN A 123 -32.52 -29.44 10.52
C GLN A 123 -33.21 -29.02 11.82
N LYS A 124 -32.98 -27.81 12.33
CA LYS A 124 -33.67 -27.31 13.53
C LYS A 124 -35.15 -27.08 13.28
N GLN A 125 -35.55 -26.66 12.08
CA GLN A 125 -36.97 -26.54 11.72
C GLN A 125 -37.65 -27.89 11.58
N HIS A 126 -36.96 -28.91 11.04
CA HIS A 126 -37.51 -30.27 10.95
C HIS A 126 -37.65 -30.95 12.32
N GLU A 127 -36.71 -30.74 13.24
CA GLU A 127 -36.77 -31.31 14.60
C GLU A 127 -37.90 -30.68 15.45
N VAL A 128 -38.17 -29.38 15.26
CA VAL A 128 -39.27 -28.68 15.95
C VAL A 128 -40.63 -29.01 15.33
N ALA A 129 -40.71 -29.32 14.03
CA ALA A 129 -41.95 -29.71 13.36
C ALA A 129 -42.40 -31.16 13.64
N VAL A 130 -41.51 -32.01 14.18
CA VAL A 130 -41.76 -33.44 14.47
C VAL A 130 -42.04 -33.68 15.96
N ARG A 131 -41.94 -32.65 16.81
CA ARG A 131 -42.39 -32.67 18.22
C ARG A 131 -43.77 -32.04 18.38
#